data_AF-A0A183VFA7-F1
#
_entry.id   AF-A0A183VFA7-F1
#
_cell.length_a   1.000
_cell.length_b   1.000
_cell.length_c   1.000
_cell.angle_alpha   90.00
_cell.angle_beta   90.00
_cell.angle_gamma   90.00
#
_symmetry.space_group_name_H-M   'P 1'
#
loop_
_entity.id
_entity.type
_entity.pdbx_description
1 polymer ?
#
loop_
_entity_poly.entity_id
_entity_poly.type
_entity_poly.pdbx_seq_one_letter_code
_entity_poly.pdbx_strand_id
1 'polypeptide(L)'
;MESFLCNMILSRAIPDARIHRPSRIVNMQARKANIEQLDQWASSVRKLTGILNKVIDSLVPLLFTGKKPRKLLHEYVNVLVGD
;
A
#
# COMPACT_ATOMS: atom_id res chain seq x y z
N MET A 1 -5.40 -32.79 7.03
CA MET A 1 -5.06 -31.42 6.57
C MET A 1 -5.49 -30.35 7.59
N GLU A 2 -6.68 -30.45 8.21
CA GLU A 2 -7.08 -29.51 9.27
C GLU A 2 -6.17 -29.55 10.51
N SER A 3 -5.72 -30.74 10.92
CA SER A 3 -4.74 -30.91 12.01
C SER A 3 -3.42 -30.15 11.78
N PHE A 4 -2.96 -30.10 10.53
CA PHE A 4 -1.77 -29.35 10.12
C PHE A 4 -1.98 -27.84 10.30
N LEU A 5 -3.15 -27.32 9.88
CA LEU A 5 -3.51 -25.90 10.05
C LEU A 5 -3.65 -25.54 11.53
N CYS A 6 -4.31 -26.38 12.34
CA CYS A 6 -4.39 -26.19 13.78
C CYS A 6 -3.00 -26.13 14.43
N ASN A 7 -2.10 -27.03 14.03
CA ASN A 7 -0.73 -27.04 14.55
C ASN A 7 0.04 -25.76 14.18
N MET A 8 -0.14 -25.23 12.96
CA MET A 8 0.47 -23.96 12.54
C MET A 8 -0.08 -22.74 13.28
N ILE A 9 -1.37 -22.75 13.64
CA ILE A 9 -1.97 -21.69 14.45
C ILE A 9 -1.43 -21.76 15.88
N LEU A 10 -1.40 -22.97 16.47
CA LEU A 10 -0.89 -23.21 17.83
C LEU A 10 0.62 -22.92 17.96
N SER A 11 1.41 -23.25 16.93
CA SER A 11 2.85 -22.95 16.88
C SER A 11 3.16 -21.48 16.61
N ARG A 12 2.12 -20.64 16.41
CA ARG A 12 2.21 -19.22 16.04
C ARG A 12 2.90 -18.96 14.70
N ALA A 13 3.00 -19.95 13.82
CA ALA A 13 3.44 -19.74 12.44
C ALA A 13 2.41 -18.90 11.66
N ILE A 14 1.12 -19.04 11.99
CA ILE A 14 0.03 -18.23 11.42
C ILE A 14 -0.92 -17.81 12.57
N PRO A 15 -0.52 -16.82 13.39
CA PRO A 15 -1.16 -16.56 14.68
C PRO A 15 -2.59 -16.03 14.58
N ASP A 16 -2.91 -15.32 13.50
CA ASP A 16 -4.23 -14.69 13.32
C ASP A 16 -5.20 -15.52 12.47
N ALA A 17 -4.78 -16.68 11.99
CA ALA A 17 -5.65 -17.50 11.15
C ALA A 17 -6.81 -18.11 11.96
N ARG A 18 -8.02 -18.02 11.42
CA ARG A 18 -9.25 -18.58 12.01
C ARG A 18 -9.89 -19.59 11.07
N ILE A 19 -10.23 -20.76 11.60
CA ILE A 19 -10.89 -21.83 10.84
C ILE A 19 -12.40 -21.74 11.08
N HIS A 20 -13.16 -21.45 10.02
CA HIS A 20 -14.62 -21.56 10.01
C HIS A 20 -15.03 -22.94 9.48
N ARG A 21 -15.19 -23.90 10.41
CA ARG A 21 -15.45 -25.31 10.09
C ARG A 21 -16.73 -25.55 9.28
N PRO A 22 -17.89 -24.92 9.58
CA PRO A 22 -19.13 -25.17 8.84
C PRO A 22 -19.03 -24.83 7.34
N SER A 23 -18.38 -23.71 7.01
CA SER A 23 -18.17 -23.31 5.59
C SER A 23 -16.84 -23.79 5.01
N ARG A 24 -16.01 -24.49 5.80
CA ARG A 24 -14.66 -24.95 5.42
C ARG A 24 -13.73 -23.82 4.91
N ILE A 25 -13.86 -22.64 5.50
CA ILE A 25 -13.07 -21.45 5.15
C ILE A 25 -11.98 -21.24 6.19
N VAL A 26 -10.77 -20.88 5.73
CA VAL A 26 -9.68 -20.41 6.59
C VAL A 26 -9.52 -18.91 6.35
N ASN A 27 -9.83 -18.10 7.36
CA ASN A 27 -9.56 -16.66 7.31
C ASN A 27 -8.12 -16.41 7.78
N MET A 28 -7.27 -15.84 6.92
CA MET A 28 -5.89 -15.47 7.26
C MET A 28 -5.71 -13.99 7.58
N GLN A 29 -6.78 -13.20 7.58
CA GLN A 29 -6.70 -11.78 7.84
C GLN A 29 -6.29 -11.56 9.30
N ALA A 30 -5.12 -10.93 9.48
CA ALA A 30 -4.71 -10.38 10.76
C ALA A 30 -5.81 -9.48 11.30
N ARG A 31 -6.15 -9.63 12.58
CA ARG A 31 -7.14 -8.77 13.23
C ARG A 31 -6.52 -7.38 13.39
N LYS A 32 -6.62 -6.55 12.35
CA LYS A 32 -6.22 -5.14 12.44
C LYS A 32 -7.17 -4.43 13.36
N ALA A 33 -6.64 -3.72 14.36
CA ALA A 33 -7.46 -2.84 15.18
C ALA A 33 -7.99 -1.69 14.30
N ASN A 34 -9.18 -1.17 14.58
CA ASN A 34 -9.77 -0.06 13.82
C ASN A 34 -8.82 1.15 13.74
N ILE A 35 -8.00 1.36 14.78
CA ILE A 35 -7.00 2.43 14.86
C ILE A 35 -5.86 2.19 13.85
N GLU A 36 -5.38 0.95 13.71
CA GLU A 36 -4.32 0.60 12.75
C GLU A 36 -4.82 0.75 11.30
N GLN A 37 -6.08 0.40 11.04
CA GLN A 37 -6.68 0.63 9.73
C GLN A 37 -6.81 2.12 9.41
N LEU A 38 -7.19 2.93 10.41
CA LEU A 38 -7.30 4.38 10.26
C LEU A 38 -5.92 5.03 10.04
N ASP A 39 -4.88 4.59 10.74
CA ASP A 39 -3.52 5.07 10.53
C ASP A 39 -2.99 4.68 9.14
N GLN A 40 -3.23 3.43 8.72
CA GLN A 40 -2.91 2.99 7.37
C GLN A 40 -3.62 3.83 6.31
N TRP A 41 -4.90 4.15 6.52
CA TRP A 41 -5.67 5.03 5.64
C TRP A 41 -5.09 6.45 5.62
N ALA A 42 -4.78 7.04 6.78
CA ALA A 42 -4.19 8.37 6.87
C ALA A 42 -2.82 8.43 6.18
N SER A 43 -2.01 7.38 6.30
CA SER A 43 -0.74 7.23 5.58
C SER A 43 -0.95 7.22 4.06
N SER A 44 -1.94 6.47 3.56
CA SER A 44 -2.29 6.47 2.13
C SER A 44 -2.74 7.84 1.62
N VAL A 45 -3.55 8.57 2.40
CA VAL A 45 -3.96 9.94 2.05
C VAL A 45 -2.76 10.88 1.98
N ARG A 46 -1.85 10.83 2.97
CA ARG A 46 -0.62 11.64 2.95
C ARG A 46 0.27 11.33 1.74
N LYS A 47 0.41 10.05 1.38
CA LYS A 47 1.16 9.63 0.18
C LYS A 47 0.54 10.23 -1.09
N LEU A 48 -0.79 10.17 -1.22
CA LEU A 48 -1.51 10.74 -2.36
C LEU A 48 -1.33 12.26 -2.43
N THR A 49 -1.48 12.97 -1.31
CA THR A 49 -1.21 14.42 -1.26
C THR A 49 0.23 14.73 -1.65
N GLY A 50 1.20 13.94 -1.20
CA GLY A 50 2.60 14.10 -1.59
C GLY A 50 2.83 13.93 -3.10
N ILE A 51 2.17 12.95 -3.73
CA ILE A 51 2.23 12.75 -5.18
C ILE A 51 1.59 13.93 -5.92
N LEU A 52 0.42 14.38 -5.47
CA LEU A 52 -0.26 15.52 -6.07
C LEU A 52 0.58 16.80 -6.02
N ASN A 53 1.22 17.08 -4.89
CA ASN A 53 2.11 18.23 -4.75
C ASN A 53 3.28 18.16 -5.74
N LYS A 54 3.92 17.00 -5.89
CA LYS A 54 5.01 16.81 -6.87
C LYS A 54 4.53 17.04 -8.31
N VAL A 55 3.33 16.57 -8.64
CA VAL A 55 2.75 16.76 -9.98
C VAL A 55 2.45 18.25 -10.23
N ILE A 56 1.90 18.95 -9.24
CA ILE A 56 1.65 20.39 -9.32
C ILE A 56 2.96 21.15 -9.50
N ASP A 57 3.98 20.86 -8.68
CA ASP A 57 5.30 21.49 -8.77
C ASP A 57 5.98 21.25 -10.12
N SER A 58 5.71 20.11 -10.77
CA SER A 58 6.22 19.82 -12.12
C SER A 58 5.42 20.49 -13.24
N LEU A 59 4.09 20.58 -13.10
CA LEU A 59 3.20 21.16 -14.11
C LEU A 59 3.19 22.69 -14.10
N VAL A 60 3.38 23.32 -12.94
CA VAL A 60 3.37 24.79 -12.83
C VAL A 60 4.46 25.44 -13.70
N PRO A 61 5.74 25.02 -13.66
CA PRO A 61 6.77 25.55 -14.56
C PRO A 61 6.45 25.34 -16.04
N LEU A 62 5.78 24.24 -16.40
CA LEU A 62 5.38 23.95 -17.78
C LEU A 62 4.32 24.94 -18.30
N LEU A 63 3.39 25.35 -17.44
CA LEU A 63 2.32 26.29 -17.78
C LEU A 63 2.79 27.75 -17.81
N PHE A 64 3.75 28.13 -16.96
CA PHE A 64 4.19 29.52 -16.84
C PHE A 64 5.46 29.87 -17.63
N THR A 65 6.32 28.90 -17.98
CA THR A 65 7.62 29.22 -18.64
C THR A 65 7.69 28.95 -20.14
N GLY A 66 6.68 28.32 -20.75
CA GLY A 66 6.64 28.05 -22.21
C GLY A 66 7.82 27.23 -22.76
N LYS A 67 8.78 26.81 -21.93
CA LYS A 67 9.96 26.06 -22.32
C LYS A 67 9.75 24.59 -22.00
N LYS A 68 9.62 23.75 -23.04
CA LYS A 68 9.64 22.27 -22.90
C LYS A 68 10.92 21.82 -22.18
N PRO A 69 10.85 21.20 -21.00
CA PRO A 69 12.00 20.71 -20.28
C PRO A 69 12.31 19.29 -20.75
N ARG A 70 13.07 19.17 -21.84
CA ARG A 70 13.59 17.86 -22.32
C ARG A 70 14.43 17.12 -21.27
N LYS A 71 14.87 17.79 -20.20
CA LYS A 71 15.66 17.18 -19.10
C LYS A 71 14.82 16.56 -17.99
N LEU A 72 13.54 16.92 -17.84
CA LEU A 72 12.69 16.42 -16.75
C LEU A 72 12.01 15.08 -17.08
N LEU A 73 11.95 14.68 -18.36
CA LEU A 73 11.39 13.37 -18.76
C LEU A 73 12.21 12.18 -18.22
N HIS A 74 13.54 12.30 -18.15
CA HIS A 74 14.39 11.26 -17.55
C HIS A 74 14.17 11.14 -16.03
N GLU A 75 13.92 12.25 -15.35
CA GLU A 75 13.62 12.27 -13.91
C GLU A 75 12.20 11.75 -13.63
N TYR A 76 11.25 12.01 -14.54
CA TYR A 76 9.87 11.50 -14.47
C TYR A 76 9.78 9.98 -14.62
N VAL A 77 10.60 9.39 -15.49
CA VAL A 77 10.66 7.91 -15.65
C VAL A 77 11.18 7.26 -14.36
N ASN A 78 12.18 7.84 -13.70
CA ASN A 78 12.71 7.30 -12.44
C ASN A 78 11.75 7.45 -11.24
N VAL A 79 10.85 8.43 -11.26
CA VAL A 79 9.83 8.60 -10.21
C VAL A 79 8.63 7.66 -10.41
N LEU A 80 8.32 7.27 -11.65
CA LEU A 80 7.24 6.34 -11.99
C LEU A 80 7.67 4.86 -12.00
N VAL A 81 8.92 4.60 -12.35
CA VAL A 81 9.58 3.29 -12.33
C VAL A 81 10.63 3.37 -11.22
N GLY A 82 10.19 3.26 -9.97
CA GLY A 82 11.09 3.39 -8.81
C GLY A 82 12.24 2.39 -8.84
N ASP A 83 13.40 2.84 -8.39
CA ASP A 83 14.34 2.02 -7.61
C ASP A 83 13.72 1.68 -6.24
#